data_AF-A0A182MF07-F1
#
_entry.id   AF-A0A182MF07-F1
#
_cell.length_a   1.000
_cell.length_b   1.000
_cell.length_c   1.000
_cell.angle_alpha   90.00
_cell.angle_beta   90.00
_cell.angle_gamma   90.00
#
_symmetry.space_group_name_H-M   'P 1'
#
loop_
_entity.id
_entity.type
_entity.pdbx_description
1 polymer ?
#
loop_
_entity_poly.entity_id
_entity_poly.type
_entity_poly.pdbx_seq_one_letter_code
_entity_poly.pdbx_strand_id
1 'polypeptide(L)'
;MTLSVRELNKRLHGCPRDQVVRLKQKRRTLKNRGYAQNCRSKRLQQRHDLEITNRQLHHEMHQMKRERFAVQCFLYPMPSTTKRNDRKATNTDKRIE
;
A
#
# COMPACT_ATOMS: atom_id res chain seq x y z
N MET A 1 -9.93 -1.40 26.74
CA MET A 1 -9.41 -1.77 28.08
C MET A 1 -8.87 -0.52 28.75
N THR A 2 -9.62 0.00 29.73
CA THR A 2 -9.62 1.41 30.16
C THR A 2 -9.16 1.62 31.60
N LEU A 3 -8.44 0.67 32.22
CA LEU A 3 -7.88 0.90 33.55
C LEU A 3 -6.54 1.63 33.46
N SER A 4 -6.46 2.84 34.00
CA SER A 4 -5.21 3.61 34.08
C SER A 4 -4.16 2.89 34.94
N VAL A 5 -2.89 3.34 34.87
CA VAL A 5 -1.84 2.80 35.76
C VAL A 5 -2.14 3.16 37.23
N ARG A 6 -2.66 4.37 37.46
CA ARG A 6 -3.03 4.86 38.79
C ARG A 6 -4.12 4.01 39.43
N GLU A 7 -5.19 3.73 38.70
CA GLU A 7 -6.29 2.89 39.20
C GLU A 7 -5.87 1.44 39.41
N LEU A 8 -5.01 0.91 38.53
CA LEU A 8 -4.44 -0.42 38.75
C LEU A 8 -3.63 -0.46 40.04
N ASN A 9 -2.71 0.49 40.24
CA ASN A 9 -1.87 0.51 41.43
C ASN A 9 -2.70 0.68 42.71
N LYS A 10 -3.77 1.49 42.68
CA LYS A 10 -4.71 1.63 43.82
C LYS A 10 -5.38 0.30 44.16
N ARG A 11 -5.81 -0.47 43.15
CA ARG A 11 -6.43 -1.80 43.35
C ARG A 11 -5.44 -2.88 43.78
N LEU A 12 -4.15 -2.71 43.50
CA LEU A 12 -3.09 -3.65 43.87
C LEU A 12 -2.50 -3.35 45.26
N HIS A 13 -2.95 -2.29 45.94
CA HIS A 13 -2.48 -1.96 47.27
C HIS A 13 -2.95 -3.01 48.29
N GLY A 14 -2.05 -3.46 49.17
CA GLY A 14 -2.31 -4.55 50.13
C GLY A 14 -2.24 -5.96 49.54
N CYS A 15 -2.06 -6.12 48.21
CA CYS A 15 -1.88 -7.43 47.60
C CYS A 15 -0.45 -7.97 47.79
N PRO A 16 -0.27 -9.29 47.91
CA PRO A 16 1.06 -9.89 47.97
C PRO A 16 1.85 -9.66 46.69
N ARG A 17 3.18 -9.53 46.84
CA ARG A 17 4.11 -9.16 45.76
C ARG A 17 3.97 -10.02 44.50
N ASP A 18 3.82 -11.32 44.66
CA ASP A 18 3.73 -12.25 43.52
C ASP A 18 2.45 -12.04 42.70
N GLN A 19 1.35 -11.69 43.35
CA GLN A 19 0.11 -11.36 42.65
C GLN A 19 0.26 -10.06 41.85
N VAL A 20 0.91 -9.05 42.44
CA VAL A 20 1.19 -7.76 41.77
C VAL A 20 2.01 -7.98 40.50
N VAL A 21 3.09 -8.76 40.58
CA VAL A 21 3.95 -9.09 39.43
C VAL A 21 3.17 -9.82 38.35
N ARG A 22 2.43 -10.87 38.72
CA ARG A 22 1.61 -11.66 37.79
C ARG A 22 0.56 -10.81 37.08
N LEU A 23 -0.13 -9.92 37.79
CA LEU A 23 -1.15 -9.04 37.21
C LEU A 23 -0.55 -7.97 36.29
N LYS A 24 0.61 -7.40 36.65
CA LYS A 24 1.35 -6.48 35.79
C LYS A 24 1.85 -7.17 34.52
N GLN A 25 2.34 -8.40 34.62
CA GLN A 25 2.77 -9.20 33.47
C GLN A 25 1.59 -9.54 32.55
N LYS A 26 0.45 -9.94 33.11
CA LYS A 26 -0.78 -10.16 32.34
C LYS A 26 -1.22 -8.89 31.61
N ARG A 27 -1.21 -7.73 32.29
CA ARG A 27 -1.49 -6.42 31.65
C ARG A 27 -0.51 -6.13 30.51
N ARG A 28 0.79 -6.34 30.70
CA ARG A 28 1.81 -6.12 29.66
C ARG A 28 1.55 -6.99 28.43
N THR A 29 1.27 -8.27 28.64
CA THR A 29 0.94 -9.22 27.56
C THR A 29 -0.29 -8.78 26.77
N LEU A 30 -1.35 -8.37 27.47
CA LEU A 30 -2.58 -7.86 26.82
C LEU A 30 -2.35 -6.56 26.05
N LYS A 31 -1.58 -5.60 26.58
CA LYS A 31 -1.22 -4.38 25.84
C LYS A 31 -0.39 -4.71 24.60
N ASN A 32 0.58 -5.62 24.73
CA ASN A 32 1.41 -6.05 23.60
C ASN A 32 0.59 -6.73 22.50
N ARG A 33 -0.45 -7.49 22.86
CA ARG A 33 -1.42 -8.02 21.88
C ARG A 33 -2.08 -6.90 21.08
N GLY A 34 -2.55 -5.84 21.75
CA GLY A 34 -3.10 -4.65 21.07
C GLY A 34 -2.07 -3.92 20.21
N TYR A 35 -0.83 -3.78 20.70
CA TYR A 35 0.26 -3.18 19.91
C TYR A 35 0.59 -3.99 18.66
N ALA A 36 0.58 -5.32 18.73
CA ALA A 36 0.79 -6.19 17.58
C ALA A 36 -0.34 -6.02 16.54
N GLN A 37 -1.60 -5.95 16.97
CA GLN A 37 -2.72 -5.67 16.07
C GLN A 37 -2.54 -4.30 15.39
N ASN A 38 -2.31 -3.24 16.17
CA ASN A 38 -2.12 -1.89 15.64
C ASN A 38 -0.92 -1.81 14.69
N CYS A 39 0.17 -2.52 14.97
CA CYS A 39 1.33 -2.59 14.10
C CYS A 39 0.96 -3.20 12.74
N ARG A 40 0.22 -4.32 12.72
CA ARG A 40 -0.26 -4.96 11.49
C ARG A 40 -1.17 -4.03 10.69
N SER A 41 -2.15 -3.42 11.34
CA SER A 41 -3.08 -2.48 10.70
C SER A 41 -2.35 -1.27 10.10
N LYS A 42 -1.43 -0.65 10.84
CA LYS A 42 -0.63 0.48 10.34
C LYS A 42 0.24 0.09 9.14
N ARG A 43 0.88 -1.08 9.17
CA ARG A 43 1.70 -1.57 8.07
C ARG A 43 0.87 -1.84 6.82
N LEU A 44 -0.32 -2.42 6.98
CA LEU A 44 -1.24 -2.66 5.88
C LEU A 44 -1.72 -1.33 5.25
N GLN A 45 -2.09 -0.37 6.09
CA GLN A 45 -2.50 0.96 5.62
C GLN A 45 -1.38 1.64 4.86
N GLN A 46 -0.17 1.66 5.41
CA GLN A 46 0.99 2.27 4.75
C GLN A 46 1.28 1.64 3.38
N ARG A 47 1.17 0.31 3.26
CA ARG A 47 1.30 -0.37 1.96
C ARG A 47 0.22 0.10 0.98
N HIS A 48 -1.02 0.18 1.43
CA HIS A 48 -2.13 0.64 0.59
C HIS A 48 -1.95 2.09 0.13
N ASP A 49 -1.53 2.97 1.03
CA ASP A 49 -1.26 4.37 0.71
C ASP A 49 -0.15 4.48 -0.35
N LEU A 50 0.94 3.71 -0.21
CA LEU A 50 2.01 3.65 -1.20
C LEU A 50 1.52 3.13 -2.56
N GLU A 51 0.65 2.12 -2.59
CA GLU A 51 0.05 1.62 -3.84
C GLU A 51 -0.84 2.67 -4.51
N ILE A 52 -1.59 3.46 -3.73
CA ILE A 52 -2.39 4.57 -4.26
C ILE A 52 -1.48 5.64 -4.86
N THR A 53 -0.47 6.09 -4.10
CA THR A 53 0.48 7.12 -4.57
C THR A 53 1.21 6.67 -5.82
N ASN A 54 1.65 5.41 -5.87
CA ASN A 54 2.30 4.85 -7.05
C ASN A 54 1.38 4.92 -8.29
N ARG A 55 0.12 4.49 -8.16
CA ARG A 55 -0.87 4.59 -9.25
C ARG A 55 -1.10 6.04 -9.71
N GLN A 56 -1.19 6.98 -8.77
CA GLN A 56 -1.36 8.41 -9.07
C GLN A 56 -0.16 8.95 -9.86
N LEU A 57 1.06 8.67 -9.41
CA LEU A 57 2.28 9.09 -10.10
C LEU A 57 2.39 8.49 -11.52
N HIS A 58 2.02 7.23 -11.70
CA HIS A 58 1.97 6.62 -13.04
C HIS A 58 0.96 7.31 -13.96
N HIS A 59 -0.21 7.68 -13.43
CA HIS A 59 -1.20 8.43 -14.18
C HIS A 59 -0.68 9.81 -14.59
N GLU A 60 -0.13 10.58 -13.65
CA GLU A 60 0.46 11.90 -13.91
C GLU A 60 1.59 11.82 -14.94
N MET A 61 2.49 10.85 -14.82
CA MET A 61 3.56 10.63 -15.80
C MET A 61 3.00 10.34 -17.19
N HIS A 62 1.96 9.53 -17.29
CA HIS A 62 1.33 9.23 -18.58
C HIS A 62 0.69 10.48 -19.20
N GLN A 63 -0.01 11.28 -18.39
CA GLN A 63 -0.61 12.54 -18.84
C GLN A 63 0.45 13.52 -19.34
N MET A 64 1.51 13.75 -18.56
CA MET A 64 2.63 14.61 -18.98
C MET A 64 3.33 14.11 -20.25
N LYS A 65 3.48 12.79 -20.42
CA LYS A 65 4.04 12.22 -21.65
C LYS A 65 3.14 12.49 -22.87
N ARG A 66 1.81 12.41 -22.71
CA ARG A 66 0.86 12.73 -23.78
C ARG A 66 0.91 14.20 -24.15
N GLU A 67 0.93 15.09 -23.17
CA GLU A 67 1.05 16.53 -23.37
C GLU A 67 2.36 16.88 -24.07
N ARG A 68 3.49 16.34 -23.60
CA ARG A 68 4.79 16.49 -24.25
C ARG A 68 4.76 15.98 -25.69
N PHE A 69 4.15 14.82 -25.94
CA PHE A 69 4.04 14.26 -27.29
C PHE A 69 3.20 15.14 -28.21
N ALA A 70 2.06 15.65 -27.72
CA ALA A 70 1.20 16.56 -28.48
C ALA A 70 1.95 17.84 -28.88
N VAL A 71 2.67 18.45 -27.93
CA VAL A 71 3.51 19.63 -28.21
C VAL A 71 4.62 19.28 -29.19
N GLN A 72 5.27 18.12 -29.03
CA GLN A 72 6.33 17.68 -29.94
C GLN A 72 5.80 17.44 -31.37
N CYS A 73 4.62 16.86 -31.54
CA CYS A 73 3.96 16.72 -32.84
C CYS A 73 3.59 18.07 -33.46
N PHE A 74 3.20 19.05 -32.65
CA PHE A 74 2.89 20.40 -33.13
C PHE A 74 4.15 21.15 -33.60
N LEU A 75 5.26 21.06 -32.85
CA LEU A 75 6.51 21.75 -33.16
C LEU A 75 7.34 21.04 -34.24
N TYR A 76 7.27 19.72 -34.30
CA TYR A 76 8.00 18.88 -35.25
C TYR A 76 7.03 17.87 -35.89
N PRO A 77 6.12 18.33 -36.76
CA PRO A 77 5.20 17.43 -37.45
C PRO A 77 6.02 16.44 -38.29
N MET A 78 5.96 15.16 -37.90
CA MET A 78 6.57 14.09 -38.68
C MET A 78 5.89 14.06 -40.07
N PRO A 79 6.66 13.95 -41.17
CA PRO A 79 6.07 13.85 -42.49
C PRO A 79 5.16 12.62 -42.54
N SER A 80 3.97 12.76 -43.13
CA SER A 80 3.00 11.68 -43.27
C SER A 80 3.64 10.51 -44.00
N THR A 81 3.89 9.40 -43.30
CA THR A 81 4.24 8.15 -43.98
C THR A 81 2.98 7.62 -44.62
N THR A 82 2.72 8.04 -45.85
CA THR A 82 1.76 7.39 -46.74
C THR A 82 2.30 6.00 -47.09
N LYS A 83 2.11 5.01 -46.21
CA LYS A 83 2.30 3.61 -46.57
C LYS A 83 0.98 3.06 -47.10
N ARG A 84 0.75 3.32 -48.39
CA ARG A 84 -0.06 2.42 -49.23
C ARG A 84 0.76 1.14 -49.38
N ASN A 85 0.32 0.02 -48.78
CA ASN A 85 0.71 -1.30 -49.27
C ASN A 85 -0.33 -2.34 -48.81
N ASP A 86 -1.25 -2.62 -49.73
CA ASP A 86 -1.98 -3.87 -49.80
C ASP A 86 -0.98 -5.04 -49.84
N ARG A 87 -1.11 -6.02 -48.95
CA ARG A 87 -1.19 -7.46 -49.29
C ARG A 87 -1.00 -8.38 -48.08
N LYS A 88 -2.03 -9.22 -47.93
CA LYS A 88 -2.05 -10.61 -47.46
C LYS A 88 -1.90 -10.85 -45.95
N ALA A 89 -3.07 -10.91 -45.31
CA ALA A 89 -3.32 -11.92 -44.29
C ALA A 89 -2.96 -13.30 -44.86
N THR A 90 -1.92 -13.94 -44.32
CA THR A 90 -1.77 -15.38 -44.42
C THR A 90 -2.03 -15.96 -43.04
N ASN A 91 -3.01 -16.85 -43.06
CA ASN A 91 -3.50 -17.66 -41.97
C ASN A 91 -2.39 -18.60 -41.48
N THR A 92 -2.02 -18.50 -40.20
CA THR A 92 -1.36 -19.58 -39.46
C THR A 92 -1.92 -19.63 -38.05
N ASP A 93 -3.21 -19.96 -37.94
CA ASP A 93 -3.67 -20.77 -36.83
C ASP A 93 -3.50 -22.23 -37.24
N LYS A 94 -2.56 -22.93 -36.60
CA LYS A 94 -2.59 -24.38 -36.34
C LYS A 94 -1.30 -24.83 -35.61
N ARG A 95 -1.54 -25.40 -34.43
CA ARG A 95 -0.79 -26.50 -33.78
C ARG A 95 0.62 -26.21 -33.29
N ILE A 96 0.78 -26.19 -31.96
CA ILE A 96 1.70 -27.03 -31.14
C ILE A 96 1.03 -27.08 -29.75
N GLU A 97 0.28 -28.13 -29.42
CA GLU A 97 0.69 -29.24 -28.53
C GLU A 97 1.25 -28.80 -27.17
#